data_AF-R5GIM4-F1
#
_entry.id   AF-R5GIM4-F1
#
_cell.length_a   1.000
_cell.length_b   1.000
_cell.length_c   1.000
_cell.angle_alpha   90.00
_cell.angle_beta   90.00
_cell.angle_gamma   90.00
#
_symmetry.space_group_name_H-M   'P 1'
#
loop_
_entity.id
_entity.type
_entity.pdbx_description
1 polymer ?
#
loop_
_entity_poly.entity_id
_entity_poly.type
_entity_poly.pdbx_seq_one_letter_code
_entity_poly.pdbx_strand_id
1 'polypeptide(L)'
;MLSAGHYRQLSSSPKAANPYIFLYLLGNETAVKAKDIFDFAEKQGLAVRYVASQGQHDDLPKEYPTIAEWLGMVNDAAYVITNSFHGTIFCLHFNTPFMVLPVNKNIERMNHRIYDLLGKYKLLHRIYDGSLQRLFESVDFDTFNKTKKQEEHEAKQNLARILTP
;
A
#
# COMPACT_ATOMS: atom_id res chain seq x y z
N MET A 1 -1.33 15.41 -4.83
CA MET A 1 -1.69 14.72 -3.57
C MET A 1 -1.14 15.52 -2.40
N LEU A 2 -1.73 15.43 -1.21
CA LEU A 2 -1.23 16.11 -0.01
C LEU A 2 0.10 15.49 0.43
N SER A 3 0.88 16.18 1.27
CA SER A 3 2.17 15.65 1.76
C SER A 3 1.97 14.50 2.77
N ALA A 4 2.99 13.69 2.98
CA ALA A 4 2.95 12.61 3.98
C ALA A 4 2.69 13.16 5.39
N GLY A 5 3.33 14.28 5.74
CA GLY A 5 3.10 14.96 7.01
C GLY A 5 1.65 15.44 7.19
N HIS A 6 1.02 15.91 6.11
CA HIS A 6 -0.39 16.31 6.16
C HIS A 6 -1.30 15.10 6.37
N TYR A 7 -1.06 13.99 5.67
CA TYR A 7 -1.85 12.77 5.92
C TYR A 7 -1.64 12.20 7.32
N ARG A 8 -0.43 12.34 7.92
CA ARG A 8 -0.17 11.96 9.31
C ARG A 8 -0.96 12.82 10.32
N GLN A 9 -1.26 14.08 10.00
CA GLN A 9 -2.12 14.92 10.83
C GLN A 9 -3.59 14.50 10.76
N LEU A 10 -4.00 13.94 9.62
CA LEU A 10 -5.36 13.43 9.40
C LEU A 10 -5.53 11.98 9.86
N SER A 11 -4.44 11.26 10.10
CA SER A 11 -4.49 9.88 10.56
C SER A 11 -4.78 9.81 12.05
N SER A 12 -5.66 8.90 12.42
CA SER A 12 -5.86 8.43 13.80
C SER A 12 -5.58 6.94 13.81
N SER A 13 -4.93 6.39 14.83
CA SER A 13 -4.76 4.94 14.93
C SER A 13 -4.93 4.53 16.38
N PRO A 14 -5.79 3.54 16.69
CA PRO A 14 -5.67 2.83 17.94
C PRO A 14 -4.26 2.22 17.97
N LYS A 15 -3.44 2.59 18.96
CA LYS A 15 -2.09 2.02 19.10
C LYS A 15 -2.18 0.50 19.07
N ALA A 16 -1.51 -0.12 18.11
CA ALA A 16 -1.36 -1.57 18.09
C ALA A 16 -0.38 -1.98 19.19
N ALA A 17 -0.76 -3.00 19.98
CA ALA A 17 0.11 -3.55 21.02
C ALA A 17 1.27 -4.36 20.42
N ASN A 18 1.06 -4.96 19.24
CA ASN A 18 2.00 -5.83 18.55
C ASN A 18 2.22 -5.37 17.10
N PRO A 19 3.40 -5.61 16.51
CA PRO A 19 3.62 -5.45 15.07
C PRO A 19 2.60 -6.26 14.26
N TYR A 20 2.12 -5.69 13.16
CA TYR A 20 1.07 -6.31 12.36
C TYR A 20 1.28 -6.12 10.86
N ILE A 21 0.71 -7.05 10.09
CA ILE A 21 0.47 -6.90 8.67
C ILE A 21 -0.89 -6.22 8.50
N PHE A 22 -0.91 -5.08 7.82
CA PHE A 22 -2.15 -4.50 7.33
C PHE A 22 -2.52 -5.18 6.02
N LEU A 23 -3.57 -6.00 6.05
CA LEU A 23 -4.12 -6.64 4.86
C LEU A 23 -5.24 -5.77 4.32
N TYR A 24 -5.08 -5.21 3.11
CA TYR A 24 -6.11 -4.40 2.47
C TYR A 24 -6.46 -4.92 1.08
N LEU A 25 -7.60 -5.59 0.95
CA LEU A 25 -8.01 -6.22 -0.31
C LEU A 25 -9.31 -5.64 -0.86
N LEU A 26 -9.32 -5.39 -2.16
CA LEU A 26 -10.52 -5.17 -2.97
C LEU A 26 -11.02 -6.51 -3.49
N GLY A 27 -12.34 -6.68 -3.67
CA GLY A 27 -13.01 -7.97 -3.99
C GLY A 27 -12.63 -8.68 -5.29
N ASN A 28 -11.59 -8.23 -5.97
CA ASN A 28 -11.01 -8.89 -7.11
C ASN A 28 -10.10 -10.04 -6.67
N GLU A 29 -10.24 -11.19 -7.32
CA GLU A 29 -9.40 -12.35 -7.02
C GLU A 29 -7.91 -12.08 -7.29
N THR A 30 -7.08 -12.48 -6.33
CA THR A 30 -5.62 -12.42 -6.35
C THR A 30 -5.02 -13.82 -6.38
N ALA A 31 -3.73 -13.90 -6.72
CA ALA A 31 -2.98 -15.17 -6.73
C ALA A 31 -2.85 -15.84 -5.34
N VAL A 32 -3.00 -15.08 -4.26
CA VAL A 32 -2.95 -15.55 -2.87
C VAL A 32 -4.30 -15.30 -2.23
N LYS A 33 -4.85 -16.29 -1.51
CA LYS A 33 -6.10 -16.10 -0.76
C LYS A 33 -5.79 -15.44 0.58
N ALA A 34 -6.75 -14.68 1.12
CA ALA A 34 -6.57 -14.00 2.40
C ALA A 34 -6.18 -14.97 3.53
N LYS A 35 -6.74 -16.19 3.53
CA LYS A 35 -6.40 -17.22 4.52
C LYS A 35 -4.91 -17.57 4.52
N ASP A 36 -4.29 -17.71 3.34
CA ASP A 36 -2.87 -18.06 3.23
C ASP A 36 -1.98 -16.95 3.83
N ILE A 37 -2.44 -15.70 3.78
CA ILE A 37 -1.76 -14.55 4.37
C ILE A 37 -1.88 -14.58 5.90
N PHE A 38 -3.04 -14.96 6.44
CA PHE A 38 -3.21 -15.17 7.89
C PHE A 38 -2.29 -16.29 8.39
N ASP A 39 -2.29 -17.44 7.72
CA ASP A 39 -1.43 -18.58 8.06
C ASP A 39 0.07 -18.21 7.94
N PHE A 40 0.43 -17.37 6.97
CA PHE A 40 1.78 -16.84 6.83
C PHE A 40 2.15 -15.90 7.98
N ALA A 41 1.29 -14.94 8.32
CA ALA A 41 1.54 -13.97 9.37
C ALA A 41 1.72 -14.62 10.75
N GLU A 42 0.90 -15.62 11.06
CA GLU A 42 0.98 -16.40 12.30
C GLU A 42 2.36 -17.05 12.46
N LYS A 43 2.88 -17.68 11.40
CA LYS A 43 4.23 -18.29 11.40
C LYS A 43 5.36 -17.28 11.61
N GLN A 44 5.12 -16.00 11.31
CA GLN A 44 6.07 -14.91 11.48
C GLN A 44 5.87 -14.15 12.80
N GLY A 45 4.91 -14.57 13.64
CA GLY A 45 4.58 -13.89 14.90
C GLY A 45 3.97 -12.51 14.69
N LEU A 46 3.33 -12.26 13.54
CA LEU A 46 2.69 -10.99 13.20
C LEU A 46 1.18 -11.09 13.31
N ALA A 47 0.55 -10.10 13.94
CA ALA A 47 -0.91 -9.96 13.88
C ALA A 47 -1.35 -9.55 12.46
N VAL A 48 -2.61 -9.83 12.11
CA VAL A 48 -3.22 -9.34 10.86
C VAL A 48 -4.36 -8.40 11.20
N ARG A 49 -4.28 -7.18 10.66
CA ARG A 49 -5.38 -6.22 10.66
C ARG A 49 -5.96 -6.17 9.25
N TYR A 50 -7.13 -6.78 9.07
CA TYR A 50 -7.70 -7.02 7.76
C TYR A 50 -8.84 -6.06 7.45
N VAL A 51 -8.70 -5.27 6.39
CA VAL A 51 -9.75 -4.43 5.84
C VAL A 51 -10.06 -4.88 4.43
N ALA A 52 -11.34 -5.02 4.12
CA ALA A 52 -11.80 -5.49 2.83
C ALA A 52 -12.79 -4.48 2.22
N SER A 53 -12.79 -4.36 0.90
CA SER A 53 -13.69 -3.47 0.16
C SER A 53 -14.16 -4.11 -1.14
N GLN A 54 -15.16 -3.51 -1.79
CA GLN A 54 -15.63 -3.88 -3.13
C GLN A 54 -16.02 -5.37 -3.28
N GLY A 55 -16.79 -5.91 -2.32
CA GLY A 55 -17.35 -7.27 -2.44
C GLY A 55 -16.34 -8.40 -2.19
N GLN A 56 -15.30 -8.14 -1.40
CA GLN A 56 -14.38 -9.19 -0.94
C GLN A 56 -15.10 -10.13 0.03
N HIS A 57 -15.39 -11.35 -0.45
CA HIS A 57 -16.14 -12.37 0.29
C HIS A 57 -15.22 -13.45 0.85
N ASP A 58 -15.14 -13.53 2.18
CA ASP A 58 -14.49 -14.58 2.96
C ASP A 58 -14.94 -14.46 4.43
N ASP A 59 -14.69 -15.50 5.24
CA ASP A 59 -15.13 -15.58 6.64
C ASP A 59 -14.08 -15.10 7.64
N LEU A 60 -13.03 -14.41 7.19
CA LEU A 60 -11.97 -13.91 8.07
C LEU A 60 -12.41 -12.63 8.80
N PRO A 61 -11.91 -12.39 10.03
CA PRO A 61 -12.26 -11.22 10.82
C PRO A 61 -11.80 -9.95 10.11
N LYS A 62 -12.74 -9.03 9.87
CA LYS A 62 -12.51 -7.75 9.19
C LYS A 62 -12.72 -6.58 10.14
N GLU A 63 -11.93 -5.53 9.94
CA GLU A 63 -12.08 -4.23 10.56
C GLU A 63 -12.75 -3.25 9.58
N TYR A 64 -13.52 -2.30 10.12
CA TYR A 64 -14.25 -1.28 9.35
C TYR A 64 -13.82 0.13 9.77
N PRO A 65 -12.57 0.53 9.50
CA PRO A 65 -12.05 1.82 9.92
C PRO A 65 -12.68 2.97 9.14
N THR A 66 -12.75 4.13 9.78
CA THR A 66 -12.89 5.42 9.08
C THR A 66 -11.66 5.67 8.18
N ILE A 67 -11.72 6.67 7.30
CA ILE A 67 -10.58 7.02 6.44
C ILE A 67 -9.36 7.43 7.27
N ALA A 68 -9.57 8.19 8.35
CA ALA A 68 -8.50 8.59 9.27
C ALA A 68 -7.84 7.37 9.94
N GLU A 69 -8.65 6.41 10.38
CA GLU A 69 -8.18 5.13 10.93
C GLU A 69 -7.44 4.29 9.90
N TRP A 70 -7.95 4.19 8.68
CA TRP A 70 -7.30 3.46 7.60
C TRP A 70 -5.92 4.04 7.28
N LEU A 71 -5.78 5.37 7.24
CA LEU A 71 -4.48 6.04 7.05
C LEU A 71 -3.51 5.71 8.19
N GLY A 72 -4.00 5.73 9.44
CA GLY A 72 -3.21 5.35 10.61
C GLY A 72 -2.77 3.89 10.55
N MET A 73 -3.66 2.99 10.14
CA MET A 73 -3.37 1.57 10.00
C MET A 73 -2.29 1.29 8.96
N VAL A 74 -2.26 2.01 7.82
CA VAL A 74 -1.18 1.89 6.83
C VAL A 74 0.13 2.47 7.38
N ASN A 75 0.07 3.63 8.03
CA ASN A 75 1.26 4.32 8.52
C ASN A 75 1.99 3.53 9.64
N ASP A 76 1.23 2.87 10.52
CA ASP A 76 1.75 2.20 11.70
C ASP A 76 2.02 0.69 11.48
N ALA A 77 1.67 0.16 10.30
CA ALA A 77 1.88 -1.25 10.00
C ALA A 77 3.38 -1.59 9.90
N ALA A 78 3.74 -2.81 10.33
CA ALA A 78 5.07 -3.34 10.05
C ALA A 78 5.22 -3.65 8.55
N TYR A 79 4.15 -4.19 7.96
CA TYR A 79 4.05 -4.49 6.54
C TYR A 79 2.63 -4.29 6.03
N VAL A 80 2.48 -4.00 4.74
CA VAL A 80 1.18 -3.96 4.05
C VAL A 80 1.13 -5.01 2.95
N ILE A 81 0.03 -5.75 2.84
CA ILE A 81 -0.27 -6.57 1.66
C ILE A 81 -1.57 -6.05 1.05
N THR A 82 -1.56 -5.71 -0.24
CA THR A 82 -2.72 -5.12 -0.91
C THR A 82 -2.80 -5.42 -2.40
N ASN A 83 -4.00 -5.42 -2.97
CA ASN A 83 -4.24 -5.38 -4.43
C ASN A 83 -4.75 -4.01 -4.90
N SER A 84 -4.69 -3.00 -4.04
CA SER A 84 -5.24 -1.67 -4.28
C SER A 84 -4.18 -0.67 -4.70
N PHE A 85 -4.45 0.06 -5.79
CA PHE A 85 -3.61 1.18 -6.21
C PHE A 85 -3.44 2.26 -5.12
N HIS A 86 -4.52 2.60 -4.40
CA HIS A 86 -4.44 3.57 -3.29
C HIS A 86 -3.66 3.00 -2.11
N GLY A 87 -3.85 1.72 -1.80
CA GLY A 87 -3.04 1.00 -0.80
C GLY A 87 -1.56 1.16 -1.11
N THR A 88 -1.15 0.85 -2.34
CA THR A 88 0.24 0.97 -2.81
C THR A 88 0.78 2.40 -2.68
N ILE A 89 0.02 3.40 -3.11
CA ILE A 89 0.45 4.81 -3.00
C ILE A 89 0.68 5.20 -1.55
N PHE A 90 -0.24 4.88 -0.65
CA PHE A 90 -0.10 5.27 0.76
C PHE A 90 1.05 4.55 1.45
N CYS A 91 1.39 3.32 1.05
CA CYS A 91 2.61 2.66 1.51
C CYS A 91 3.87 3.44 1.12
N LEU A 92 3.97 3.85 -0.15
CA LEU A 92 5.08 4.68 -0.63
C LEU A 92 5.13 6.02 0.12
N HIS A 93 3.97 6.62 0.37
CA HIS A 93 3.87 7.94 0.99
C HIS A 93 4.23 7.92 2.48
N PHE A 94 3.93 6.84 3.18
CA PHE A 94 4.27 6.66 4.60
C PHE A 94 5.61 5.95 4.83
N ASN A 95 6.27 5.48 3.76
CA ASN A 95 7.44 4.62 3.81
C ASN A 95 7.17 3.30 4.55
N THR A 96 5.98 2.74 4.38
CA THR A 96 5.60 1.45 4.99
C THR A 96 5.97 0.30 4.04
N PRO A 97 6.78 -0.69 4.46
CA PRO A 97 7.10 -1.86 3.65
C PRO A 97 5.85 -2.57 3.15
N PHE A 98 5.81 -2.98 1.88
CA PHE A 98 4.57 -3.49 1.28
C PHE A 98 4.79 -4.55 0.20
N MET A 99 3.78 -5.38 -0.06
CA MET A 99 3.70 -6.28 -1.20
C MET A 99 2.38 -6.06 -1.93
N VAL A 100 2.45 -6.05 -3.27
CA VAL A 100 1.25 -5.97 -4.11
C VAL A 100 0.86 -7.35 -4.61
N LEU A 101 -0.39 -7.73 -4.38
CA LEU A 101 -1.02 -8.89 -4.99
C LEU A 101 -1.72 -8.45 -6.29
N PRO A 102 -1.22 -8.80 -7.48
CA PRO A 102 -1.89 -8.46 -8.72
C PRO A 102 -3.24 -9.18 -8.81
N VAL A 103 -4.23 -8.53 -9.43
CA VAL A 103 -5.52 -9.16 -9.75
C VAL A 103 -5.39 -10.08 -10.97
N ASN A 104 -6.14 -11.18 -10.99
CA ASN A 104 -6.00 -12.27 -11.95
C ASN A 104 -6.87 -12.15 -13.24
N LYS A 105 -6.43 -12.87 -14.29
CA LYS A 105 -7.13 -13.54 -15.40
C LYS A 105 -8.05 -12.74 -16.34
N ASN A 106 -8.86 -11.78 -15.86
CA ASN A 106 -9.83 -11.05 -16.71
C ASN A 106 -9.80 -9.53 -16.55
N ILE A 107 -9.08 -9.04 -15.55
CA ILE A 107 -9.01 -7.62 -15.19
C ILE A 107 -7.57 -7.14 -14.98
N GLU A 108 -6.60 -7.83 -15.60
CA GLU A 108 -5.17 -7.49 -15.48
C GLU A 108 -4.84 -6.06 -15.90
N ARG A 109 -5.65 -5.47 -16.79
CA ARG A 109 -5.59 -4.04 -17.14
C ARG A 109 -5.69 -3.12 -15.93
N MET A 110 -6.38 -3.54 -14.86
CA MET A 110 -6.47 -2.79 -13.60
C MET A 110 -5.13 -2.69 -12.89
N ASN A 111 -4.21 -3.64 -13.13
CA ASN A 111 -2.88 -3.59 -12.55
C ASN A 111 -1.98 -2.56 -13.25
N HIS A 112 -2.27 -2.10 -14.47
CA HIS A 112 -1.36 -1.24 -15.26
C HIS A 112 -0.88 -0.02 -14.45
N ARG A 113 -1.80 0.66 -13.75
CA ARG A 113 -1.44 1.82 -12.91
C ARG A 113 -0.44 1.47 -11.81
N ILE A 114 -0.53 0.26 -11.24
CA ILE A 114 0.42 -0.23 -10.25
C ILE A 114 1.75 -0.56 -10.91
N TYR A 115 1.75 -1.28 -12.04
CA TYR A 115 2.98 -1.62 -12.76
C TYR A 115 3.72 -0.37 -13.26
N ASP A 116 3.01 0.61 -13.81
CA ASP A 116 3.58 1.88 -14.26
C ASP A 116 4.19 2.64 -13.07
N LEU A 117 3.45 2.72 -11.95
CA LEU A 117 3.89 3.38 -10.73
C LEU A 117 5.16 2.72 -10.17
N LEU A 118 5.14 1.40 -9.98
CA LEU A 118 6.27 0.66 -9.41
C LEU A 118 7.45 0.58 -10.39
N GLY A 119 7.19 0.50 -11.70
CA GLY A 119 8.20 0.54 -12.76
C GLY A 119 8.97 1.86 -12.76
N LYS A 120 8.25 2.99 -12.69
CA LYS A 120 8.84 4.33 -12.57
C LYS A 120 9.83 4.45 -11.41
N TYR A 121 9.53 3.81 -10.27
CA TYR A 121 10.36 3.88 -9.06
C TYR A 121 11.25 2.65 -8.85
N LYS A 122 11.39 1.76 -9.84
CA LYS A 122 12.21 0.53 -9.76
C LYS A 122 11.80 -0.44 -8.63
N LEU A 123 10.51 -0.45 -8.30
CA LEU A 123 9.90 -1.26 -7.23
C LEU A 123 9.06 -2.43 -7.75
N LEU A 124 9.26 -2.87 -9.01
CA LEU A 124 8.52 -4.01 -9.57
C LEU A 124 8.72 -5.32 -8.78
N HIS A 125 9.85 -5.47 -8.07
CA HIS A 125 10.10 -6.60 -7.18
C HIS A 125 9.13 -6.66 -5.99
N ARG A 126 8.35 -5.60 -5.73
CA ARG A 126 7.29 -5.58 -4.70
C ARG A 126 5.98 -6.23 -5.15
N ILE A 127 5.89 -6.65 -6.41
CA ILE A 127 4.74 -7.41 -6.93
C ILE A 127 4.97 -8.89 -6.62
N TYR A 128 3.95 -9.54 -6.08
CA TYR A 128 3.99 -10.97 -5.76
C TYR A 128 4.30 -11.81 -7.00
N ASP A 129 5.27 -12.70 -6.85
CA ASP A 129 5.78 -13.59 -7.91
C ASP A 129 5.76 -15.08 -7.51
N GLY A 130 5.05 -15.43 -6.43
CA GLY A 130 4.96 -16.80 -5.93
C GLY A 130 5.48 -17.00 -4.51
N SER A 131 6.07 -15.98 -3.88
CA SER A 131 6.60 -16.08 -2.51
C SER A 131 6.20 -14.90 -1.63
N LEU A 132 5.47 -15.19 -0.54
CA LEU A 132 5.16 -14.20 0.50
C LEU A 132 6.41 -13.76 1.29
N GLN A 133 7.50 -14.52 1.25
CA GLN A 133 8.74 -14.17 1.96
C GLN A 133 9.37 -12.88 1.43
N ARG A 134 9.08 -12.50 0.18
CA ARG A 134 9.56 -11.24 -0.40
C ARG A 134 8.98 -10.01 0.29
N LEU A 135 7.95 -10.18 1.13
CA LEU A 135 7.42 -9.11 1.96
C LEU A 135 8.53 -8.45 2.81
N PHE A 136 9.48 -9.26 3.27
CA PHE A 136 10.59 -8.87 4.14
C PHE A 136 11.80 -8.30 3.39
N GLU A 137 11.81 -8.32 2.06
CA GLU A 137 12.86 -7.64 1.30
C GLU A 137 12.83 -6.13 1.57
N SER A 138 14.00 -5.47 1.55
CA SER A 138 14.11 -4.02 1.73
C SER A 138 13.38 -3.26 0.62
N VAL A 139 12.80 -2.11 0.96
CA VAL A 139 12.16 -1.20 -0.02
C VAL A 139 12.97 0.09 -0.11
N ASP A 140 13.39 0.47 -1.31
CA ASP A 140 14.08 1.74 -1.56
C ASP A 140 13.07 2.90 -1.62
N PHE A 141 12.71 3.42 -0.44
CA PHE A 141 11.89 4.62 -0.33
C PHE A 141 12.66 5.91 -0.65
N ASP A 142 14.00 5.90 -0.62
CA ASP A 142 14.80 7.09 -0.85
C ASP A 142 14.69 7.55 -2.30
N THR A 143 14.78 6.62 -3.25
CA THR A 143 14.57 6.92 -4.67
C THR A 143 13.17 7.51 -4.88
N PHE A 144 12.13 6.88 -4.33
CA PHE A 144 10.76 7.39 -4.42
C PHE A 144 10.63 8.82 -3.85
N ASN A 145 11.12 9.03 -2.62
CA ASN A 145 11.00 10.32 -1.93
C ASN A 145 11.76 11.44 -2.63
N LYS A 146 12.95 11.15 -3.17
CA LYS A 146 13.74 12.11 -3.97
C LYS A 146 13.03 12.48 -5.26
N THR A 147 12.61 11.51 -6.06
CA THR A 147 11.93 11.74 -7.33
C THR A 147 10.63 12.51 -7.14
N LYS A 148 9.81 12.11 -6.15
CA LYS A 148 8.57 12.80 -5.84
C LYS A 148 8.79 14.27 -5.43
N LYS A 149 9.80 14.54 -4.60
CA LYS A 149 10.14 15.91 -4.18
C LYS A 149 10.57 16.78 -5.38
N GLN A 150 11.30 16.19 -6.32
CA GLN A 150 11.70 16.85 -7.57
C GLN A 150 10.46 17.18 -8.43
N GLU A 151 9.56 16.21 -8.63
CA GLU A 151 8.33 16.42 -9.41
C GLU A 151 7.42 17.49 -8.80
N GLU A 152 7.29 17.51 -7.47
CA GLU A 152 6.54 18.56 -6.77
C GLU A 152 7.19 19.94 -6.94
N HIS A 153 8.52 20.02 -7.01
CA HIS A 153 9.24 21.26 -7.25
C HIS A 153 9.04 21.77 -8.68
N GLU A 154 9.24 20.90 -9.68
CA GLU A 154 9.05 21.20 -11.09
C GLU A 154 7.60 21.62 -11.39
N ALA A 155 6.61 20.90 -10.83
CA ALA A 155 5.20 21.25 -10.99
C ALA A 155 4.87 22.65 -10.45
N LYS A 156 5.43 23.02 -9.29
CA LYS A 156 5.26 24.38 -8.72
C LYS A 156 5.92 25.44 -9.58
N GLN A 157 7.11 25.18 -10.12
CA GLN A 157 7.80 26.11 -11.01
C GLN A 157 7.05 26.31 -12.32
N ASN A 158 6.55 25.24 -12.93
CA ASN A 158 5.76 25.29 -14.16
C ASN A 158 4.45 26.04 -13.95
N LEU A 159 3.77 25.80 -12.83
CA LEU A 159 2.55 26.54 -12.48
C LEU A 159 2.85 28.05 -12.30
N ALA A 160 3.92 28.40 -11.58
CA ALA A 160 4.32 29.80 -11.42
C ALA A 160 4.63 30.48 -12.76
N ARG A 161 5.28 29.78 -13.69
CA ARG A 161 5.54 30.28 -15.06
C ARG A 161 4.28 30.54 -15.86
N ILE A 162 3.26 29.70 -15.74
CA ILE A 162 1.98 29.87 -16.45
C ILE A 162 1.17 31.04 -15.85
N LEU A 163 1.30 31.28 -14.55
CA LEU A 163 0.54 32.28 -13.82
C LEU A 163 1.21 33.67 -13.75
N THR A 164 2.45 33.80 -14.23
CA THR A 164 3.13 35.09 -14.33
C THR A 164 3.09 35.55 -15.80
N PRO A 165 2.37 36.64 -16.13
CA PRO A 165 2.21 37.11 -17.51
C PRO A 165 3.52 37.58 -18.17
#